data_AF-A0ABD4Z126-F1
#
_entry.id   AF-A0ABD4Z126-F1
#
_cell.length_a   1.000
_cell.length_b   1.000
_cell.length_c   1.000
_cell.angle_alpha   90.00
_cell.angle_beta   90.00
_cell.angle_gamma   90.00
#
_symmetry.space_group_name_H-M   'P 1'
#
loop_
_entity.id
_entity.type
_entity.pdbx_description
1 polymer ?
#
loop_
_entity_poly.entity_id
_entity_poly.type
_entity_poly.pdbx_seq_one_letter_code
_entity_poly.pdbx_strand_id
1 'polypeptide(L)' 'MTTAYDLKERRRAVVNAVASQRLEGLEPDSRTIAELDRVAEGTSSVSDLINTLRSRVAAGEFRTPPSPQR' A
#
# COMPACT_ATOMS: atom_id res chain seq x y z
N MET A 1 -0.39 -17.12 -15.68
CA MET A 1 -0.48 -17.42 -14.23
C MET A 1 0.64 -16.68 -13.52
N THR A 2 0.36 -16.04 -12.39
CA THR A 2 1.41 -15.48 -11.53
C THR A 2 2.08 -16.61 -10.77
N THR A 3 3.41 -16.69 -10.84
CA THR A 3 4.18 -17.73 -10.17
C THR A 3 4.49 -17.36 -8.72
N ALA A 4 4.88 -18.34 -7.90
CA ALA A 4 5.36 -18.07 -6.54
C ALA A 4 6.61 -17.16 -6.53
N TYR A 5 7.46 -17.24 -7.57
CA TYR A 5 8.58 -16.34 -7.75
C TYR A 5 8.11 -14.90 -7.98
N ASP A 6 7.11 -14.70 -8.85
CA ASP A 6 6.55 -13.37 -9.12
C ASP A 6 5.93 -12.73 -7.86
N LEU A 7 5.23 -13.52 -7.03
CA LEU A 7 4.67 -13.02 -5.76
C LEU A 7 5.76 -12.60 -4.78
N LYS A 8 6.85 -13.39 -4.67
CA LYS A 8 8.01 -13.04 -3.84
C LYS A 8 8.67 -11.75 -4.30
N GLU A 9 8.85 -11.59 -5.61
CA GLU A 9 9.41 -10.39 -6.21
C GLU A 9 8.54 -9.15 -5.94
N ARG A 10 7.21 -9.27 -6.09
CA ARG A 10 6.28 -8.18 -5.77
C ARG A 10 6.34 -7.80 -4.29
N ARG A 11 6.37 -8.78 -3.39
CA ARG A 11 6.49 -8.52 -1.95
C ARG A 11 7.78 -7.77 -1.63
N ARG A 12 8.89 -8.17 -2.24
CA ARG A 12 10.18 -7.45 -2.10
C ARG A 12 10.08 -6.01 -2.61
N ALA A 13 9.42 -5.80 -3.75
CA ALA A 13 9.22 -4.47 -4.31
C ALA A 13 8.41 -3.56 -3.36
N VAL A 14 7.34 -4.07 -2.76
CA VAL A 14 6.53 -3.32 -1.78
C VAL A 14 7.34 -2.95 -0.55
N VAL A 15 8.07 -3.91 0.04
CA VAL A 15 8.93 -3.66 1.22
C VAL A 15 9.97 -2.57 0.91
N ASN A 16 10.64 -2.67 -0.24
CA ASN A 16 11.64 -1.68 -0.65
C ASN A 16 11.01 -0.30 -0.87
N ALA A 17 9.85 -0.22 -1.52
CA ALA A 17 9.17 1.04 -1.76
C ALA A 17 8.78 1.75 -0.46
N VAL A 18 8.22 1.01 0.51
CA VAL A 18 7.89 1.56 1.84
C VAL A 18 9.15 1.99 2.60
N ALA A 19 10.20 1.18 2.58
CA ALA A 19 11.47 1.51 3.21
C ALA A 19 12.09 2.79 2.63
N SER A 20 12.06 2.95 1.30
CA SER A 20 12.54 4.16 0.64
C SER A 20 11.81 5.41 1.12
N GLN A 21 10.48 5.37 1.32
CA GLN A 21 9.75 6.52 1.87
C GLN A 21 10.17 6.84 3.30
N ARG A 22 10.34 5.81 4.14
CA ARG A 22 10.76 5.97 5.53
C ARG A 22 12.17 6.52 5.68
N LEU A 23 13.08 6.17 4.76
CA LEU A 23 14.43 6.75 4.72
C LEU A 23 14.42 8.26 4.46
N GLU A 24 13.40 8.75 3.74
CA GLU A 24 13.16 10.19 3.52
C GLU A 24 12.38 10.85 4.68
N GLY A 25 12.14 10.13 5.78
CA GLY A 25 11.37 10.61 6.93
C GLY A 25 9.85 10.66 6.70
N LEU A 26 9.34 10.03 5.64
CA LEU A 26 7.92 9.95 5.34
C LEU A 26 7.34 8.63 5.85
N GLU A 27 6.22 8.67 6.56
CA GLU A 27 5.44 7.48 6.89
C GLU A 27 4.24 7.38 5.94
N PRO A 28 4.22 6.40 5.02
CA PRO A 28 3.06 6.18 4.17
C PRO A 28 1.83 5.80 5.00
N ASP A 29 0.65 6.20 4.52
CA ASP A 29 -0.62 5.82 5.13
C ASP A 29 -0.73 4.30 5.28
N SER A 30 -1.08 3.84 6.49
CA SER A 30 -1.11 2.41 6.82
C SER A 30 -2.14 1.63 6.01
N ARG A 31 -3.26 2.26 5.60
CA ARG A 31 -4.24 1.63 4.71
C ARG A 31 -3.66 1.41 3.32
N THR A 32 -2.86 2.36 2.83
CA THR A 32 -2.14 2.25 1.55
C THR A 32 -1.11 1.13 1.59
N ILE A 33 -0.38 0.96 2.71
CA ILE A 33 0.55 -0.17 2.89
C ILE A 33 -0.20 -1.51 2.83
N ALA A 34 -1.31 -1.65 3.55
CA ALA A 34 -2.12 -2.88 3.52
C ALA A 34 -2.74 -3.18 2.14
N GLU A 35 -3.02 -2.17 1.33
CA GLU A 35 -3.42 -2.35 -0.07
C GLU A 35 -2.27 -2.82 -0.96
N LEU A 36 -1.07 -2.28 -0.76
CA LEU A 36 0.13 -2.74 -1.47
C LEU A 36 0.45 -4.20 -1.15
N ASP A 37 0.25 -4.64 0.08
CA ASP A 37 0.41 -6.04 0.46
C ASP A 37 -0.56 -6.96 -0.31
N ARG A 38 -1.84 -6.57 -0.43
CA ARG A 38 -2.82 -7.30 -1.26
C ARG A 38 -2.44 -7.34 -2.74
N VAL A 39 -1.84 -6.25 -3.25
CA VAL A 39 -1.28 -6.22 -4.61
C VAL A 39 -0.12 -7.21 -4.75
N ALA A 40 0.77 -7.28 -3.75
CA ALA A 40 1.88 -8.23 -3.75
C ALA A 40 1.43 -9.69 -3.68
N GLU A 41 0.34 -9.97 -2.97
CA GLU A 41 -0.32 -11.27 -2.90
C GLU A 41 -1.08 -11.63 -4.20
N GLY A 42 -1.30 -10.66 -5.08
CA GLY A 42 -2.05 -10.85 -6.32
C GLY A 42 -3.57 -10.89 -6.13
N THR A 43 -4.07 -10.45 -4.98
CA THR A 43 -5.51 -10.38 -4.67
C THR A 43 -6.15 -9.04 -5.06
N SER A 44 -5.32 -8.06 -5.46
CA SER A 44 -5.75 -6.75 -5.98
C SER A 44 -4.78 -6.26 -7.06
N SER A 45 -5.21 -5.30 -7.89
CA SER A 45 -4.33 -4.63 -8.84
C SER A 45 -3.83 -3.26 -8.32
N VAL A 46 -2.73 -2.76 -8.87
CA VAL A 46 -2.24 -1.40 -8.60
C VAL A 46 -3.29 -0.35 -9.01
N SER A 47 -4.02 -0.59 -10.10
CA SER A 47 -5.09 0.31 -10.56
C SER A 47 -6.22 0.43 -9.55
N ASP A 48 -6.63 -0.69 -8.93
CA ASP A 48 -7.65 -0.70 -7.89
C ASP A 48 -7.20 0.09 -6.66
N LEU A 49 -5.94 -0.08 -6.25
CA LEU A 49 -5.34 0.70 -5.16
C LEU A 49 -5.36 2.20 -5.47
N ILE A 50 -4.93 2.61 -6.66
CA ILE A 50 -4.91 4.03 -7.06
C ILE A 50 -6.32 4.61 -7.04
N ASN A 51 -7.31 3.86 -7.50
CA ASN A 51 -8.71 4.28 -7.48
C ASN A 51 -9.20 4.49 -6.04
N THR A 52 -8.97 3.52 -5.15
CA THR A 52 -9.36 3.64 -3.74
C THR A 52 -8.64 4.80 -3.05
N LEU A 53 -7.34 4.97 -3.28
CA LEU A 53 -6.56 6.08 -2.74
C LEU A 53 -7.13 7.43 -3.18
N ARG A 54 -7.45 7.59 -4.48
CA ARG A 54 -8.07 8.82 -5.00
C ARG A 54 -9.43 9.09 -4.36
N SER A 55 -10.26 8.06 -4.17
CA SER A 55 -11.55 8.20 -3.49
C SER A 55 -11.39 8.66 -2.04
N ARG A 56 -10.45 8.09 -1.28
CA ARG A 56 -10.15 8.52 0.11
C ARG A 56 -9.67 9.97 0.16
N VAL A 57 -8.82 10.36 -0.78
CA VAL A 57 -8.34 11.75 -0.89
C VAL A 57 -9.49 12.70 -1.20
N ALA A 58 -10.35 12.37 -2.16
CA ALA A 58 -11.52 13.18 -2.50
C ALA A 58 -12.50 13.30 -1.31
N ALA A 59 -12.63 12.26 -0.51
CA ALA A 59 -13.45 12.25 0.71
C ALA A 59 -12.80 12.97 1.91
N GLY A 60 -11.54 13.39 1.81
CA GLY A 60 -10.82 14.07 2.90
C GLY A 60 -10.34 13.14 4.01
N GLU A 61 -10.37 11.81 3.82
CA GLU A 61 -10.06 10.82 4.86
C GLU A 61 -8.61 10.88 5.36
N PHE A 62 -7.69 11.46 4.57
CA PHE A 62 -6.29 11.69 4.94
C PHE A 62 -6.12 12.70 6.09
N ARG A 63 -7.16 13.45 6.45
CA ARG A 63 -7.11 14.48 7.50
C ARG A 63 -7.33 13.92 8.90
N THR A 64 -7.76 12.65 9.01
CA THR A 64 -8.03 12.01 10.29
C THR A 64 -6.89 11.04 10.59
N PRO A 65 -6.15 11.20 11.70
CA PRO A 65 -5.13 10.23 12.06
C PRO A 65 -5.78 8.86 12.28
N PRO A 66 -5.12 7.75 11.89
CA PRO A 66 -5.63 6.42 12.17
C PRO A 66 -5.83 6.29 13.68
N SER A 67 -7.06 5.96 14.11
CA SER A 67 -7.34 5.71 15.52
C SER A 67 -6.43 4.57 15.99
N PRO A 68 -5.73 4.70 17.13
CA PRO A 68 -4.93 3.60 17.66
C PRO A 68 -5.89 2.45 17.94
N GLN A 69 -5.73 1.34 17.22
CA GLN A 69 -6.40 0.09 17.55
C GLN A 69 -5.85 -0.36 18.90
N ARG A 70 -6.73 -0.34 19.91
CA ARG A 70 -6.46 -0.88 21.25
C ARG A 70 -6.38 -2.40 21.21
#